data_AF-A0AAV9LVC6-F1
#
_entry.id   AF-A0AAV9LVC6-F1
#
_cell.length_a   1.000
_cell.length_b   1.000
_cell.length_c   1.000
_cell.angle_alpha   90.00
_cell.angle_beta   90.00
_cell.angle_gamma   90.00
#
_symmetry.space_group_name_H-M   'P 1'
#
loop_
_entity.id
_entity.type
_entity.pdbx_description
1 polymer ?
#
loop_
_entity_poly.entity_id
_entity_poly.type
_entity_poly.pdbx_seq_one_letter_code
_entity_poly.pdbx_strand_id
1 'polypeptide(L)'
;MMVRCCYCGIYAELKTSRTPTNPGRKFWGCQKYSSSNGCGFFRWADAIDSTCQEQYNIKNPSTSSGQGRQARQARHRRQGRQGLNTSIGITVIVIVVIWFLTVNFMIY
;
A
#
# COMPACT_ATOMS: atom_id res chain seq x y z
N MET A 1 11.92 18.20 -7.33
CA MET A 1 12.57 17.83 -8.60
C MET A 1 11.45 17.46 -9.58
N MET A 2 11.28 18.20 -10.68
CA MET A 2 10.27 17.85 -11.69
C MET A 2 10.76 16.63 -12.46
N VAL A 3 10.23 15.47 -12.08
CA VAL A 3 10.52 14.23 -12.78
C VAL A 3 9.61 14.17 -13.99
N ARG A 4 10.17 14.00 -15.18
CA ARG A 4 9.45 13.81 -16.45
C ARG A 4 9.50 12.33 -16.85
N CYS A 5 8.40 11.73 -17.28
CA CYS A 5 8.36 10.37 -17.82
C CYS A 5 8.11 10.39 -19.32
N CYS A 6 8.73 9.47 -20.04
CA CYS A 6 8.45 9.26 -21.45
C CYS A 6 7.25 8.31 -21.65
N TYR A 7 6.81 8.11 -22.89
CA TYR A 7 5.67 7.23 -23.20
C TYR A 7 5.92 5.75 -22.87
N CYS A 8 7.17 5.34 -22.64
CA CYS A 8 7.51 4.00 -22.14
C CYS A 8 7.22 3.82 -20.63
N GLY A 9 6.84 4.87 -19.90
CA GLY A 9 6.64 4.83 -18.45
C GLY A 9 7.93 4.83 -17.63
N ILE A 10 9.08 5.11 -18.25
CA ILE A 10 10.37 5.31 -17.57
C ILE A 10 10.71 6.79 -17.46
N TYR A 11 11.67 7.13 -16.59
CA TYR A 11 12.16 8.49 -16.45
C TYR A 11 12.78 9.00 -17.75
N ALA A 12 12.40 10.21 -18.13
CA ALA A 12 13.03 10.96 -19.20
C ALA A 12 14.38 11.51 -18.71
N GLU A 13 15.35 11.52 -19.60
CA GLU A 13 16.70 12.01 -19.36
C GLU A 13 16.82 13.45 -19.85
N LEU A 14 17.50 14.30 -19.07
CA LEU A 14 17.80 15.67 -19.45
C LEU A 14 18.97 15.69 -20.43
N LYS A 15 18.72 16.15 -21.65
CA LYS A 15 19.69 16.20 -22.76
C LYS A 15 19.89 17.64 -23.20
N THR A 16 21.03 17.90 -23.83
CA THR A 16 21.35 19.19 -24.44
C THR A 16 21.23 19.07 -25.95
N SER A 17 20.46 19.96 -26.57
CA SER A 17 20.30 20.05 -28.01
C SER A 17 21.61 20.48 -28.67
N ARG A 18 21.97 19.78 -29.75
CA ARG A 18 23.15 20.06 -30.60
C ARG A 18 22.76 20.53 -32.00
N THR A 19 21.48 20.77 -32.24
CA THR A 19 21.00 21.24 -33.54
C THR A 19 21.42 22.69 -33.76
N PRO A 20 21.78 23.11 -35.00
CA PRO A 20 22.11 24.50 -35.30
C PRO A 20 21.02 25.50 -34.92
N THR A 21 19.75 25.10 -34.99
CA THR A 21 18.59 25.96 -34.68
C THR A 21 18.35 26.14 -33.17
N ASN A 22 18.78 25.21 -32.34
CA ASN A 22 18.57 25.23 -30.88
C ASN A 22 19.83 24.80 -30.12
N PRO A 23 20.99 25.45 -30.32
CA PRO A 23 22.23 25.03 -29.69
C PRO A 23 22.16 25.25 -28.17
N GLY A 24 22.58 24.26 -27.38
CA GLY A 24 22.68 24.40 -25.92
C GLY A 24 21.36 24.34 -25.14
N ARG A 25 20.20 24.40 -25.82
CA ARG A 25 18.89 24.32 -25.14
C ARG A 25 18.65 22.92 -24.56
N LYS A 26 18.17 22.84 -23.32
CA LYS A 26 17.93 21.58 -22.62
C LYS A 26 16.54 21.01 -22.89
N PHE A 27 16.43 19.71 -23.09
CA PHE A 27 15.18 18.99 -23.30
C PHE A 27 15.16 17.66 -22.55
N TRP A 28 13.97 17.20 -22.19
CA TRP A 28 13.69 15.88 -21.66
C TRP A 28 13.39 14.92 -22.81
N GLY A 29 14.15 13.82 -22.89
CA GLY A 29 14.01 12.80 -23.93
C GLY A 29 13.92 11.38 -23.34
N CYS A 30 13.43 10.43 -24.12
CA CYS A 30 13.45 9.02 -23.72
C CYS A 30 14.91 8.54 -23.50
N GLN A 31 15.15 7.73 -22.45
CA GLN A 31 16.45 7.06 -22.26
C GLN A 31 16.76 6.11 -23.43
N LYS A 32 15.73 5.44 -23.95
CA LYS A 32 15.81 4.54 -25.11
C LYS A 32 15.83 5.28 -26.46
N TYR A 33 16.07 6.60 -26.48
CA TYR A 33 15.97 7.38 -27.72
C TYR A 33 16.91 6.90 -28.84
N SER A 34 18.10 6.42 -28.50
CA SER A 34 19.07 5.92 -29.47
C SER A 34 18.84 4.46 -29.88
N SER A 35 17.87 3.76 -29.29
CA SER A 35 17.53 2.40 -29.69
C SER A 35 16.30 2.39 -30.60
N SER A 36 16.14 1.34 -31.39
CA SER A 36 14.96 1.13 -32.25
C SER A 36 13.63 1.13 -31.49
N ASN A 37 13.68 0.95 -30.17
CA ASN A 37 12.52 0.90 -29.27
C ASN A 37 12.28 2.24 -28.54
N GLY A 38 12.89 3.34 -28.99
CA GLY A 38 12.65 4.68 -28.45
C GLY A 38 11.24 5.19 -28.79
N CYS A 39 10.49 5.66 -27.79
CA CYS A 39 9.13 6.15 -28.00
C CYS A 39 9.02 7.57 -28.58
N GLY A 40 10.12 8.21 -28.95
CA GLY A 40 10.11 9.57 -29.52
C GLY A 40 9.68 10.69 -28.55
N PHE A 41 9.58 10.42 -27.24
CA PHE A 41 9.26 11.46 -26.26
C PHE A 41 10.26 12.62 -26.30
N PHE A 42 9.72 13.84 -26.40
CA PHE A 42 10.48 15.09 -26.43
C PHE A 42 9.69 16.21 -25.74
N ARG A 43 10.32 16.91 -24.79
CA ARG A 43 9.78 18.13 -24.16
C ARG A 43 10.90 19.07 -23.79
N TRP A 44 10.72 20.37 -23.99
CA TRP A 44 11.71 21.34 -23.52
C TRP A 44 11.75 21.41 -21.99
N ALA A 45 12.94 21.64 -21.42
CA ALA A 45 13.16 21.64 -19.97
C ALA A 45 12.72 22.94 -19.29
N ASP A 46 12.47 23.99 -20.07
CA ASP A 46 11.90 25.28 -19.64
C ASP A 46 10.37 25.23 -19.47
N ALA A 47 9.70 24.21 -20.01
CA ALA A 47 8.28 23.98 -19.76
C ALA A 47 8.08 23.39 -18.36
N ILE A 48 7.48 24.19 -17.48
CA ILE A 48 6.98 23.79 -16.15
C ILE A 48 5.90 22.74 -16.37
N ASP A 49 6.18 21.49 -16.02
CA ASP A 49 5.21 20.39 -16.14
C ASP A 49 5.41 19.42 -14.99
N SER A 50 4.43 19.35 -14.08
CA SER A 50 4.53 18.77 -12.73
C SER A 50 4.05 17.33 -12.62
N THR A 51 3.95 16.57 -13.71
CA THR A 51 3.00 15.44 -13.78
C THR A 51 3.57 14.02 -13.57
N CYS A 52 4.89 13.79 -13.56
CA CYS A 52 5.37 12.41 -13.79
C CYS A 52 5.82 11.60 -12.58
N GLN A 53 5.89 12.18 -11.37
CA GLN A 53 6.17 11.39 -10.16
C GLN A 53 5.02 10.42 -9.85
N GLU A 54 3.78 10.86 -10.07
CA GLU A 54 2.58 10.07 -9.82
C GLU A 54 2.42 8.94 -10.85
N GLN A 55 2.63 9.23 -12.14
CA GLN A 55 2.49 8.24 -13.21
C GLN A 55 3.55 7.14 -13.17
N TYR A 56 4.78 7.45 -12.74
CA TYR A 56 5.84 6.44 -12.57
C TYR A 56 5.47 5.44 -11.47
N ASN A 57 4.99 5.91 -10.32
CA ASN A 57 4.64 5.05 -9.19
C ASN A 57 3.50 4.08 -9.50
N ILE A 58 2.53 4.48 -10.34
CA ILE A 58 1.43 3.59 -10.78
C ILE A 58 1.97 2.47 -11.68
N LYS A 59 2.96 2.76 -12.54
CA LYS A 59 3.49 1.81 -13.54
C LYS A 59 4.64 0.94 -13.02
N ASN A 60 5.35 1.38 -11.99
CA ASN A 60 6.44 0.66 -11.33
C ASN A 60 6.23 0.61 -9.80
N PRO A 61 5.31 -0.24 -9.32
CA PRO A 61 5.01 -0.36 -7.89
C PRO A 61 6.15 -0.92 -7.02
N SER A 62 7.29 -1.29 -7.61
CA SER A 62 8.39 -1.99 -6.92
C SER A 62 9.45 -1.08 -6.28
N THR A 63 9.27 0.23 -6.21
CA THR A 63 10.23 1.14 -5.53
C THR A 63 9.62 2.14 -4.54
N SER A 64 8.34 2.02 -4.17
CA SER A 64 7.85 2.67 -2.96
C SER A 64 8.23 1.83 -1.74
N SER A 65 9.40 2.16 -1.16
CA SER A 65 9.67 2.17 0.28
C SER A 65 9.05 1.05 1.13
N GLY A 66 9.91 0.25 1.78
CA GLY A 66 9.52 -0.72 2.80
C GLY A 66 8.72 -0.13 3.98
N GLN A 67 7.42 0.04 3.80
CA GLN A 67 6.42 0.33 4.82
C GLN A 67 5.64 -0.95 5.18
N GLY A 68 6.37 -2.06 5.38
CA GLY A 68 5.82 -3.34 5.83
C GLY A 68 5.92 -3.59 7.34
N ARG A 69 6.33 -2.59 8.16
CA ARG A 69 6.61 -2.80 9.60
C ARG A 69 5.57 -2.22 10.57
N GLN A 70 4.51 -1.56 10.10
CA GLN A 70 3.50 -0.96 10.99
C GLN A 70 2.26 -1.85 11.25
N ALA A 71 2.20 -3.08 10.71
CA ALA A 71 1.10 -4.02 10.97
C ALA A 71 1.31 -4.92 12.22
N ARG A 72 2.48 -4.89 12.88
CA ARG A 72 2.78 -5.78 14.03
C ARG A 72 2.48 -5.17 15.40
N GLN A 73 2.51 -3.83 15.53
CA GLN A 73 2.32 -3.16 16.82
C GLN A 73 0.85 -3.02 17.25
N ALA A 74 -0.10 -3.06 16.31
CA ALA A 74 -1.54 -2.98 16.61
C ALA A 74 -2.18 -4.28 17.12
N ARG A 75 -1.44 -5.41 17.16
CA ARG A 75 -1.98 -6.72 17.60
C ARG A 75 -1.79 -7.04 19.08
N HIS A 76 -0.97 -6.31 19.84
CA HIS A 76 -0.70 -6.65 21.25
C HIS A 76 -1.55 -5.89 22.29
N ARG A 77 -2.40 -4.93 21.90
CA ARG A 77 -3.29 -4.19 22.82
C ARG A 77 -4.78 -4.34 22.49
N ARG A 78 -5.21 -5.58 22.27
CA ARG A 78 -6.64 -5.99 22.25
C ARG A 78 -6.90 -7.31 22.99
N GLN A 79 -6.17 -7.58 24.08
CA GLN A 79 -6.63 -8.55 25.08
C GLN A 79 -7.56 -7.83 26.07
N GLY A 80 -8.73 -7.44 25.57
CA GLY A 80 -9.85 -7.00 26.38
C GLY A 80 -10.84 -8.17 26.51
N ARG A 81 -10.72 -8.92 27.61
CA ARG A 81 -11.83 -9.54 28.35
C ARG A 81 -12.76 -10.47 27.54
N GLN A 82 -12.43 -11.76 27.49
CA GLN A 82 -13.41 -12.82 27.22
C GLN A 82 -14.44 -12.82 28.37
N GLY A 83 -15.62 -12.25 28.12
CA GLY A 83 -16.77 -12.34 29.02
C GLY A 83 -17.82 -13.26 28.43
N LEU A 84 -17.61 -14.58 28.52
CA LEU A 84 -18.71 -15.54 28.40
C LEU A 84 -19.18 -15.84 29.82
N ASN A 85 -20.47 -15.59 30.08
CA ASN A 85 -21.08 -15.49 31.40
C ASN A 85 -20.91 -16.76 32.25
N THR A 86 -19.83 -16.85 33.04
CA THR A 86 -19.58 -17.97 33.97
C THR A 86 -20.69 -18.11 35.02
N SER A 87 -21.39 -17.01 35.35
CA SER A 87 -22.53 -17.02 36.28
C SER A 87 -23.73 -17.81 35.77
N ILE A 88 -24.07 -17.68 34.48
CA ILE A 88 -25.20 -18.41 33.88
C ILE A 88 -24.94 -19.93 33.96
N GLY A 89 -23.70 -20.35 33.67
CA GLY A 89 -23.30 -21.75 33.78
C GLY A 89 -23.43 -22.31 35.20
N ILE A 90 -22.96 -21.56 36.20
CA ILE A 90 -23.07 -21.97 37.61
C ILE A 90 -24.53 -22.06 38.05
N THR A 91 -25.36 -21.06 37.72
CA THR A 91 -26.78 -21.05 38.10
C THR A 91 -27.54 -22.24 37.51
N VAL A 92 -27.31 -22.59 36.24
CA VAL A 92 -27.97 -23.74 35.61
C VAL A 92 -27.57 -25.06 36.27
N ILE A 93 -26.28 -25.24 36.59
CA ILE A 93 -25.80 -26.47 37.25
C ILE A 93 -26.44 -26.65 38.64
N VAL A 94 -26.49 -25.57 39.43
CA VAL A 94 -27.10 -25.62 40.78
C VAL A 94 -28.59 -26.00 40.70
N ILE A 95 -29.34 -25.43 39.76
CA ILE A 95 -30.77 -25.76 39.57
C ILE A 95 -30.95 -27.24 39.21
N VAL A 96 -30.15 -27.77 38.28
CA VAL A 96 -30.24 -29.19 37.86
C VAL A 96 -29.92 -30.14 39.01
N VAL A 97 -28.87 -29.84 39.79
CA VAL A 97 -28.48 -30.68 40.94
C VAL A 97 -29.56 -30.66 42.02
N ILE A 98 -30.11 -29.50 42.36
CA ILE A 98 -31.19 -29.39 43.36
C ILE A 98 -32.41 -30.17 42.87
N TRP A 99 -32.84 -29.97 41.63
CA TRP A 99 -33.97 -30.70 41.07
C TRP A 99 -33.73 -32.22 41.14
N PHE A 100 -32.56 -32.69 40.70
CA PHE A 100 -32.21 -34.11 40.77
C PHE A 100 -32.25 -34.65 42.21
N LEU A 101 -31.64 -33.96 43.17
CA LEU A 101 -31.64 -34.39 44.57
C LEU A 101 -33.05 -34.40 45.17
N THR A 102 -33.86 -33.38 44.92
CA THR A 102 -35.23 -33.33 45.43
C THR A 102 -36.12 -34.41 44.84
N VAL A 103 -36.00 -34.69 43.53
CA VAL A 103 -36.78 -35.72 42.86
C VAL A 103 -36.36 -37.11 43.35
N ASN A 104 -35.06 -37.40 43.39
CA ASN A 104 -34.59 -38.71 43.83
C ASN A 104 -34.87 -38.92 45.33
N PHE A 105 -34.69 -37.92 46.20
CA PHE A 105 -34.95 -38.05 47.63
C PHE A 105 -36.44 -38.17 47.98
N MET A 106 -37.35 -37.70 47.12
CA MET A 106 -38.80 -37.87 47.32
C MET A 106 -39.33 -39.21 46.77
N ILE A 107 -38.50 -39.96 46.04
CA ILE A 107 -38.84 -41.26 45.45
C ILE A 107 -38.38 -42.44 46.35
N TYR A 108 -37.50 -42.19 47.32
CA TYR A 108 -37.04 -43.18 48.31
C TYR A 108 -37.58 -42.85 49.70
#